data_AF-A0A101WXQ0-F1
#
_entry.id   AF-A0A101WXQ0-F1
#
_cell.length_a   1.000
_cell.length_b   1.000
_cell.length_c   1.000
_cell.angle_alpha   90.00
_cell.angle_beta   90.00
_cell.angle_gamma   90.00
#
_symmetry.space_group_name_H-M   'P 1'
#
loop_
_entity.id
_entity.type
_entity.pdbx_description
1 polymer ?
#
loop_
_entity_poly.entity_id
_entity_poly.type
_entity_poly.pdbx_seq_one_letter_code
_entity_poly.pdbx_strand_id
1 'polypeptide(L)'
;MGGKKKPTLSQLAKKQEKQQAAPAKPTGKGKKAAAEERQVVKASLVDPKLLSDVEKEVTKWEYVTPYLVANRFNTKMSVAYQVLRTLASKGSLVLISKGHRTEVYAPPSRLKQLGM
;
A
#
# COMPACT_ATOMS: atom_id res chain seq x y z
N MET A 1 3.90 -50.48 8.83
CA MET A 1 5.28 -50.81 8.43
C MET A 1 5.57 -50.14 7.08
N GLY A 2 6.57 -49.25 7.00
CA GLY A 2 7.11 -48.80 5.70
C GLY A 2 7.06 -47.30 5.44
N GLY A 3 7.73 -46.49 6.25
CA GLY A 3 8.04 -45.11 5.90
C GLY A 3 8.87 -45.04 4.61
N LYS A 4 8.68 -43.99 3.80
CA LYS A 4 9.39 -43.78 2.53
C LYS A 4 10.91 -43.78 2.79
N LYS A 5 11.60 -44.82 2.30
CA LYS A 5 13.06 -44.92 2.37
C LYS A 5 13.70 -43.72 1.66
N LYS A 6 14.76 -43.17 2.25
CA LYS A 6 15.56 -42.11 1.61
C LYS A 6 16.01 -42.61 0.23
N PRO A 7 15.85 -41.82 -0.85
CA PRO A 7 16.24 -42.25 -2.18
C PRO A 7 17.73 -42.61 -2.20
N THR A 8 18.06 -43.68 -2.91
CA THR A 8 19.45 -44.14 -3.03
C THR A 8 20.29 -43.12 -3.81
N LEU A 9 21.61 -43.12 -3.59
CA LEU A 9 22.54 -42.20 -4.27
C LEU A 9 22.37 -42.21 -5.79
N SER A 10 22.11 -43.39 -6.37
CA SER A 10 21.85 -43.56 -7.80
C SER A 10 20.56 -42.84 -8.27
N GLN A 11 19.51 -42.82 -7.45
CA GLN A 11 18.26 -42.12 -7.77
C GLN A 11 18.41 -40.59 -7.68
N LEU A 12 19.27 -40.10 -6.79
CA LEU A 12 19.60 -38.67 -6.69
C LEU A 12 20.44 -38.21 -7.89
N ALA A 13 21.46 -38.97 -8.27
CA ALA A 13 22.30 -38.66 -9.44
C ALA A 13 21.47 -38.61 -10.73
N LYS A 14 20.59 -39.59 -10.95
CA LYS A 14 19.70 -39.64 -12.12
C LYS A 14 18.70 -38.48 -12.17
N LYS A 15 18.29 -37.94 -11.02
CA LYS A 15 17.46 -36.72 -10.95
C LYS A 15 18.27 -35.46 -11.28
N GLN A 16 19.50 -35.35 -10.79
CA GLN A 16 20.37 -34.21 -11.10
C GLN A 16 20.70 -34.16 -12.59
N GLU A 17 21.02 -35.30 -13.20
CA GLU A 17 21.32 -35.38 -14.63
C GLU A 17 20.10 -35.00 -15.49
N LYS A 18 18.89 -35.44 -15.09
CA LYS A 18 17.64 -35.06 -15.75
C LYS A 18 17.26 -33.58 -15.56
N GLN A 19 17.73 -32.94 -14.49
CA GLN A 19 17.57 -31.50 -14.26
C GLN A 19 18.59 -30.68 -15.05
N GLN A 20 19.79 -31.22 -15.30
CA GLN A 20 20.85 -30.54 -16.06
C GLN A 20 20.67 -30.70 -17.57
N ALA A 21 20.14 -31.83 -18.04
CA ALA A 21 19.94 -32.13 -19.46
C ALA A 21 18.62 -31.57 -20.05
N ALA A 22 17.73 -31.00 -19.23
CA ALA A 22 16.51 -30.37 -19.72
C ALA A 22 16.74 -28.86 -19.88
N PRO A 23 16.69 -28.29 -21.11
CA PRO A 23 16.54 -26.85 -21.25
C PRO A 23 15.25 -26.45 -20.53
N ALA A 24 15.33 -25.44 -19.68
CA ALA A 24 14.25 -24.95 -18.83
C ALA A 24 12.97 -24.72 -19.66
N LYS A 25 12.08 -25.72 -19.71
CA LYS A 25 10.70 -25.53 -20.14
C LYS A 25 10.03 -24.69 -19.06
N PRO A 26 9.56 -23.47 -19.35
CA PRO A 26 8.79 -22.69 -18.39
C PRO A 26 7.43 -23.38 -18.24
N THR A 27 7.29 -24.19 -17.19
CA THR A 27 5.98 -24.59 -16.69
C THR A 27 5.25 -23.32 -16.28
N GLY A 28 4.13 -23.06 -16.94
CA GLY A 28 3.36 -21.83 -16.80
C GLY A 28 3.10 -21.44 -15.35
N LYS A 29 3.49 -20.20 -15.03
CA LYS A 29 2.84 -19.30 -14.08
C LYS A 29 3.51 -17.94 -14.24
N GLY A 30 2.78 -17.00 -14.84
CA GLY A 30 3.04 -15.56 -14.81
C GLY A 30 4.48 -15.14 -15.06
N LYS A 31 4.85 -14.94 -16.33
CA LYS A 31 6.00 -14.12 -16.69
C LYS A 31 5.82 -12.75 -16.02
N LYS A 32 6.49 -12.60 -14.89
CA LYS A 32 7.28 -11.45 -14.46
C LYS A 32 7.31 -10.37 -15.55
N ALA A 33 6.31 -9.50 -15.53
CA ALA A 33 6.53 -8.13 -15.98
C ALA A 33 7.49 -7.55 -14.95
N ALA A 34 8.76 -7.56 -15.31
CA ALA A 34 9.80 -6.75 -14.68
C ALA A 34 9.49 -5.27 -14.96
N ALA A 35 8.36 -4.79 -14.45
CA ALA A 35 8.24 -3.40 -14.11
C ALA A 35 9.15 -3.25 -12.90
N GLU A 36 10.25 -2.56 -13.14
CA GLU A 36 11.08 -1.89 -12.17
C GLU A 36 10.19 -0.99 -11.29
N GLU A 37 9.37 -1.60 -10.43
CA GLU A 37 8.80 -0.94 -9.26
C GLU A 37 10.00 -0.65 -8.38
N ARG A 38 10.64 0.51 -8.62
CA ARG A 38 11.38 1.22 -7.59
C ARG A 38 10.54 1.05 -6.35
N GLN A 39 11.04 0.31 -5.36
CA GLN A 39 10.40 0.21 -4.07
C GLN A 39 10.44 1.60 -3.49
N VAL A 40 9.41 2.38 -3.83
CA VAL A 40 9.22 3.72 -3.33
C VAL A 40 8.94 3.50 -1.85
N VAL A 41 9.95 3.72 -1.02
CA VAL A 41 9.87 3.54 0.42
C VAL A 41 8.84 4.52 0.94
N LYS A 42 7.64 4.03 1.23
CA LYS A 42 6.56 4.85 1.78
C LYS A 42 6.86 5.17 3.23
N ALA A 43 6.72 6.44 3.60
CA ALA A 43 6.87 6.85 4.99
C ALA A 43 5.87 6.08 5.87
N SER A 44 6.40 5.48 6.94
CA SER A 44 5.65 4.58 7.82
C SER A 44 5.23 5.23 9.13
N LEU A 45 5.84 6.35 9.50
CA LEU A 45 5.56 7.07 10.74
C LEU A 45 4.81 8.37 10.41
N VAL A 46 3.94 8.79 11.34
CA VAL A 46 3.34 10.14 11.31
C VAL A 46 4.41 11.12 11.77
N ASP A 47 5.08 11.77 10.82
CA ASP A 47 6.03 12.84 11.10
C ASP A 47 5.28 14.17 11.32
N PRO A 48 5.59 14.98 12.35
CA PRO A 48 5.01 16.31 12.52
C PRO A 48 5.18 17.23 11.30
N LYS A 49 6.26 17.08 10.52
CA LYS A 49 6.43 17.81 9.24
C LYS A 49 5.34 17.46 8.25
N LEU A 50 5.09 16.17 8.08
CA LEU A 50 4.05 15.65 7.19
C LEU A 50 2.67 16.16 7.59
N LEU A 51 2.39 16.22 8.89
CA LEU A 51 1.10 16.73 9.38
C LEU A 51 0.89 18.20 8.99
N SER A 52 1.94 19.01 9.10
CA SER A 52 1.93 20.43 8.76
C SER A 52 1.79 20.67 7.26
N ASP A 53 2.45 19.85 6.45
CA ASP A 53 2.38 19.94 4.99
C ASP A 53 1.00 19.51 4.46
N VAL A 54 0.45 18.42 5.02
CA VAL A 54 -0.92 17.97 4.70
C VAL A 54 -1.93 19.04 5.06
N GLU A 55 -1.84 19.65 6.24
CA GLU A 55 -2.76 20.72 6.69
C GLU A 55 -2.80 21.91 5.71
N LYS A 56 -1.63 22.34 5.21
CA LYS A 56 -1.51 23.42 4.22
C LYS A 56 -2.10 23.06 2.87
N GLU A 57 -1.92 21.82 2.41
CA GLU A 57 -2.46 21.38 1.12
C GLU A 57 -3.96 21.13 1.16
N VAL A 58 -4.45 20.51 2.24
CA VAL A 58 -5.85 20.14 2.44
C VAL A 58 -6.80 21.33 2.35
N THR A 59 -6.36 22.50 2.83
CA THR A 59 -7.16 23.74 2.76
C THR A 59 -7.43 24.19 1.31
N LYS A 60 -6.59 23.78 0.36
CA LYS A 60 -6.71 24.14 -1.06
C LYS A 60 -7.63 23.19 -1.83
N TRP A 61 -7.98 22.05 -1.25
CA TRP A 61 -8.75 21.01 -1.94
C TRP A 61 -10.24 21.13 -1.63
N GLU A 62 -11.07 20.71 -2.57
CA GLU A 62 -12.52 20.68 -2.36
C GLU A 62 -12.93 19.54 -1.42
N TYR A 63 -12.26 18.40 -1.54
CA TYR A 63 -12.48 17.21 -0.71
C TYR A 63 -11.16 16.48 -0.50
N VAL A 64 -11.11 15.70 0.57
CA VAL A 64 -9.92 14.97 0.98
C VAL A 64 -10.30 13.54 1.32
N THR A 65 -9.53 12.59 0.79
CA THR A 65 -9.66 11.17 1.10
C THR A 65 -8.30 10.60 1.52
N PRO A 66 -8.28 9.51 2.31
CA PRO A 66 -7.04 8.83 2.69
C PRO A 66 -6.16 8.47 1.48
N TYR A 67 -6.78 8.07 0.37
CA TYR A 67 -6.08 7.73 -0.86
C TYR A 67 -5.32 8.93 -1.46
N LEU A 68 -5.96 10.10 -1.52
CA LEU A 68 -5.32 11.32 -2.05
C LEU A 68 -4.09 11.70 -1.24
N VAL A 69 -4.19 11.67 0.10
CA VAL A 69 -3.07 11.96 1.00
C VAL A 69 -1.95 10.94 0.81
N ALA A 70 -2.29 9.65 0.81
CA ALA A 70 -1.29 8.60 0.66
C ALA A 70 -0.56 8.66 -0.68
N ASN A 71 -1.26 8.99 -1.77
CA ASN A 71 -0.66 9.08 -3.10
C ASN A 71 0.23 10.33 -3.24
N ARG A 72 -0.24 11.50 -2.77
CA ARG A 72 0.52 12.76 -2.89
C ARG A 72 1.75 12.82 -2.00
N PHE A 73 1.59 12.42 -0.74
CA PHE A 73 2.66 12.47 0.26
C PHE A 73 3.45 11.15 0.31
N ASN A 74 3.13 10.21 -0.59
CA ASN A 74 3.79 8.91 -0.69
C ASN A 74 3.87 8.18 0.68
N THR A 75 2.76 8.18 1.40
CA THR A 75 2.63 7.56 2.72
C THR A 75 1.85 6.25 2.67
N LYS A 76 1.96 5.45 3.73
CA LYS A 76 1.09 4.28 3.91
C LYS A 76 -0.36 4.73 4.17
N MET A 77 -1.33 3.91 3.73
CA MET A 77 -2.76 4.17 3.98
C MET A 77 -3.07 4.33 5.47
N SER A 78 -2.44 3.51 6.32
CA SER A 78 -2.60 3.61 7.78
C SER A 78 -2.20 4.98 8.32
N VAL A 79 -1.08 5.54 7.83
CA VAL A 79 -0.59 6.87 8.20
C VAL A 79 -1.55 7.93 7.70
N ALA A 80 -2.04 7.82 6.45
CA ALA A 80 -3.02 8.76 5.91
C ALA A 80 -4.32 8.79 6.74
N TYR A 81 -4.84 7.63 7.16
CA TYR A 81 -5.99 7.55 8.07
C TYR A 81 -5.72 8.26 9.41
N GLN A 82 -4.57 8.00 10.03
CA GLN A 82 -4.19 8.62 11.29
C GLN A 82 -4.04 10.14 11.16
N VAL A 83 -3.39 10.62 10.11
CA VAL A 83 -3.19 12.05 9.84
C VAL A 83 -4.54 12.76 9.68
N LEU A 84 -5.44 12.23 8.83
CA LEU A 84 -6.74 12.84 8.60
C LEU A 84 -7.61 12.86 9.86
N ARG A 85 -7.63 11.78 10.65
CA ARG A 85 -8.35 11.73 11.93
C ARG A 85 -7.78 12.71 12.95
N THR A 86 -6.47 12.90 12.95
CA THR A 86 -5.79 13.87 13.83
C THR A 86 -6.16 15.30 13.43
N LEU A 87 -6.15 15.61 12.14
CA LEU A 87 -6.55 16.92 11.61
C LEU A 87 -8.05 17.19 11.84
N ALA A 88 -8.89 16.17 11.73
CA ALA A 88 -10.30 16.28 12.05
C ALA A 88 -10.53 16.54 13.55
N SER A 89 -9.80 15.86 14.43
CA SER A 89 -9.85 16.10 15.88
C SER A 89 -9.42 17.51 16.27
N LYS A 90 -8.51 18.12 15.49
CA LYS A 90 -8.08 19.52 15.66
C LYS A 90 -9.09 20.54 15.12
N GLY A 91 -10.06 20.12 14.30
CA GLY A 91 -11.03 21.00 13.66
C GLY A 91 -10.58 21.60 12.32
N SER A 92 -9.39 21.28 11.83
CA SER A 92 -8.90 21.71 10.51
C SER A 92 -9.66 21.04 9.35
N LEU A 93 -10.29 19.89 9.62
CA LEU A 93 -11.09 19.11 8.69
C LEU A 93 -12.41 18.68 9.32
N VAL A 94 -13.47 18.58 8.52
CA VAL A 94 -14.75 18.02 8.93
C VAL A 94 -14.98 16.72 8.16
N LEU A 95 -15.38 15.68 8.89
CA LEU A 95 -15.77 14.39 8.30
C LEU A 95 -17.17 14.54 7.70
N ILE A 96 -17.30 14.40 6.38
CA ILE A 96 -18.58 14.45 5.68
C ILE A 96 -19.22 13.07 5.66
N SER A 97 -18.43 12.05 5.33
CA SER A 97 -18.94 10.69 5.14
C SER A 97 -17.95 9.66 5.64
N LYS A 98 -18.46 8.69 6.38
CA LYS A 98 -17.70 7.58 6.95
C LYS A 98 -18.21 6.27 6.39
N GLY A 99 -17.49 5.70 5.44
CA GLY A 99 -17.69 4.34 4.97
C GLY A 99 -16.80 3.33 5.69
N HIS A 100 -17.06 2.03 5.48
CA HIS A 100 -16.17 0.98 5.99
C HIS A 100 -14.80 0.99 5.31
N ARG A 101 -14.76 1.33 4.01
CA ARG A 101 -13.54 1.27 3.19
C ARG A 101 -12.86 2.62 2.98
N THR A 102 -13.60 3.72 3.11
CA THR A 102 -13.11 5.07 2.82
C THR A 102 -13.82 6.10 3.69
N GLU A 103 -13.06 7.11 4.11
CA GLU A 103 -13.55 8.29 4.82
C GLU A 103 -13.38 9.51 3.89
N VAL A 104 -14.37 10.41 3.89
CA VAL A 104 -14.33 11.64 3.09
C VAL A 104 -14.39 12.83 4.03
N TYR A 105 -13.41 13.72 3.89
CA TYR A 105 -13.27 14.93 4.66
C TYR A 105 -13.36 16.16 3.75
N ALA A 106 -13.76 17.30 4.29
CA ALA A 106 -13.65 18.59 3.62
C ALA A 106 -13.17 19.68 4.58
N PRO A 107 -12.53 20.74 4.05
CA PRO A 107 -12.19 21.90 4.85
C PRO A 107 -13.46 22.64 5.30
N PRO A 108 -13.49 23.19 6.53
CA PRO A 108 -14.63 23.95 7.05
C PRO A 108 -15.07 25.10 6.13
N SER A 109 -14.11 25.76 5.48
CA SER A 109 -14.38 26.86 4.53
C SER A 109 -15.25 26.43 3.35
N ARG A 110 -15.06 25.20 2.86
CA ARG A 110 -15.86 24.65 1.76
C ARG A 110 -17.24 24.22 2.23
N LEU A 111 -17.35 23.67 3.43
CA LEU A 111 -18.63 23.30 4.05
C LEU A 111 -19.57 24.50 4.14
N LYS A 112 -19.04 25.64 4.63
CA LYS A 112 -19.77 26.92 4.68
C LYS A 112 -20.25 27.40 3.31
N GLN A 113 -19.44 27.24 2.26
CA GLN A 113 -19.85 27.60 0.89
C GLN A 113 -20.99 26.73 0.36
N LEU A 114 -21.04 25.46 0.78
CA LEU A 114 -22.08 24.50 0.36
C LEU A 114 -23.34 24.58 1.23
N GLY A 115 -23.37 25.46 2.24
CA GLY A 115 -24.50 25.60 3.17
C GLY A 115 -24.70 24.39 4.08
N MET A 116 -23.62 23.64 4.35
CA MET A 116 -23.59 22.47 5.22
C MET A 116 -22.93 22.76 6.56
#